data_AF-A0A661Q9S4-F1
#
_entry.id   AF-A0A661Q9S4-F1
#
_cell.length_a   1.000
_cell.length_b   1.000
_cell.length_c   1.000
_cell.angle_alpha   90.00
_cell.angle_beta   90.00
_cell.angle_gamma   90.00
#
_symmetry.space_group_name_H-M   'P 1'
#
loop_
_entity.id
_entity.type
_entity.pdbx_description
1 polymer ?
#
loop_
_entity_poly.entity_id
_entity_poly.type
_entity_poly.pdbx_seq_one_letter_code
_entity_poly.pdbx_strand_id
1 'polypeptide(L)'
;MNLAEQFHDNCGFGLLAHIRNQPSHQLLQDAIKSLSRMMHRGAIAADGKTGDGSGLLCSMPVSFMRKIAEENGISLPKQFAVATLFLSDAEQQLQIFQEQCEKNDLSILLTRVVPLDTDALGEYALETLPNIVQLF
;
A
#
# COMPACT_ATOMS: atom_id res chain seq x y z
N MET A 1 -34.57 -7.66 -20.39
CA MET A 1 -33.11 -7.41 -20.49
C MET A 1 -32.71 -6.77 -19.17
N ASN A 2 -31.96 -7.48 -18.33
CA ASN A 2 -31.66 -7.03 -16.97
C ASN A 2 -30.44 -6.09 -17.01
N LEU A 3 -30.61 -4.82 -16.62
CA LEU A 3 -29.53 -3.83 -16.62
C LEU A 3 -28.36 -4.24 -15.69
N ALA A 4 -28.64 -5.06 -14.67
CA ALA A 4 -27.63 -5.55 -13.72
C ALA A 4 -26.63 -6.53 -14.35
N GLU A 5 -26.97 -7.18 -15.47
CA GLU A 5 -26.09 -8.14 -16.16
C GLU A 5 -25.15 -7.46 -17.18
N GLN A 6 -25.30 -6.14 -17.41
CA GLN A 6 -24.50 -5.38 -18.36
C GLN A 6 -23.38 -4.55 -17.71
N PHE A 7 -23.21 -4.59 -16.39
CA PHE A 7 -22.16 -3.84 -15.72
C PHE A 7 -20.81 -4.52 -15.94
N HIS A 8 -20.03 -4.01 -16.90
CA HIS A 8 -18.61 -4.33 -17.02
C HIS A 8 -17.83 -3.32 -16.18
N ASP A 9 -17.32 -3.77 -15.02
CA ASP A 9 -16.31 -3.00 -14.29
C ASP A 9 -15.11 -2.79 -15.21
N ASN A 10 -14.76 -1.52 -15.43
CA ASN A 10 -13.69 -1.15 -16.36
C ASN A 10 -12.30 -1.17 -15.69
N CYS A 11 -12.06 -2.02 -14.70
CA CYS A 11 -10.77 -2.04 -14.01
C CYS A 11 -9.61 -2.50 -14.91
N GLY A 12 -8.51 -1.75 -14.87
CA GLY A 12 -7.23 -2.09 -15.48
C GLY A 12 -6.39 -2.97 -14.56
N PHE A 13 -5.86 -4.08 -15.08
CA PHE A 13 -4.90 -4.93 -14.38
C PHE A 13 -3.70 -5.22 -15.27
N GLY A 14 -2.53 -5.35 -14.66
CA GLY A 14 -1.29 -5.71 -15.33
C GLY A 14 -0.34 -6.43 -14.38
N LEU A 15 0.53 -7.26 -14.95
CA LEU A 15 1.58 -7.96 -14.22
C LEU A 15 2.90 -7.76 -14.97
N LEU A 16 3.93 -7.36 -14.23
CA LEU A 16 5.28 -7.22 -14.74
C LEU A 16 6.20 -8.11 -13.90
N ALA A 17 7.00 -8.94 -14.57
CA ALA A 17 7.93 -9.84 -13.92
C ALA A 17 9.28 -9.85 -14.64
N HIS A 18 10.37 -9.89 -13.88
CA HIS A 18 11.69 -10.10 -14.44
C HIS A 18 11.89 -11.58 -14.75
N ILE A 19 12.09 -11.94 -16.03
CA ILE A 19 12.18 -13.35 -16.48
C ILE A 19 13.30 -14.14 -15.79
N ARG A 20 14.37 -13.45 -15.38
CA ARG A 20 15.50 -14.05 -14.63
C ARG A 20 15.37 -13.90 -13.11
N ASN A 21 14.21 -13.48 -12.60
CA ASN A 21 13.95 -13.28 -11.17
C ASN A 21 14.97 -12.35 -10.47
N GLN A 22 15.35 -11.24 -11.12
CA GLN A 22 16.27 -10.27 -10.54
C GLN A 22 15.48 -9.05 -10.06
N PRO A 23 15.65 -8.61 -8.79
CA PRO A 23 15.07 -7.38 -8.30
C PRO A 23 15.55 -6.19 -9.15
N SER A 24 14.62 -5.34 -9.58
CA SER A 24 14.92 -4.19 -10.43
C SER A 24 14.01 -3.01 -10.10
N HIS A 25 14.61 -1.87 -9.79
CA HIS A 25 13.85 -0.63 -9.60
C HIS A 25 13.21 -0.15 -10.91
N GLN A 26 13.81 -0.45 -12.07
CA GLN A 26 13.22 -0.16 -13.37
C GLN A 26 11.86 -0.86 -13.55
N LEU A 27 11.73 -2.11 -13.08
CA LEU A 27 10.47 -2.85 -13.16
C LEU A 27 9.34 -2.15 -12.39
N LEU A 28 9.66 -1.58 -11.23
CA LEU A 28 8.70 -0.78 -10.45
C LEU A 28 8.32 0.50 -11.19
N GLN A 29 9.29 1.21 -11.79
CA GLN A 29 9.03 2.41 -12.58
C GLN A 29 8.16 2.11 -13.81
N ASP A 30 8.41 1.00 -14.49
CA ASP A 30 7.61 0.55 -15.63
C ASP A 30 6.17 0.18 -15.21
N ALA A 31 6.01 -0.43 -14.03
CA ALA A 31 4.69 -0.73 -13.47
C ALA A 31 3.91 0.55 -13.12
N ILE A 32 4.56 1.54 -12.49
CA ILE A 32 3.96 2.86 -12.21
C ILE A 32 3.55 3.55 -13.52
N LYS A 33 4.45 3.56 -14.52
CA LYS A 33 4.16 4.13 -15.84
C LYS A 33 2.97 3.43 -16.49
N SER A 34 2.90 2.10 -16.42
CA SER A 34 1.79 1.33 -16.97
C SER A 34 0.47 1.66 -16.28
N LEU A 35 0.46 1.70 -14.94
CA LEU A 35 -0.70 2.08 -14.14
C LEU A 35 -1.22 3.47 -14.51
N SER A 36 -0.32 4.45 -14.67
CA SER A 36 -0.70 5.82 -15.09
C SER A 36 -1.38 5.88 -16.47
N ARG A 37 -1.14 4.91 -17.35
CA ARG A 37 -1.78 4.84 -18.67
C ARG A 37 -3.18 4.23 -18.63
N MET A 38 -3.57 3.64 -17.50
CA MET A 38 -4.90 3.04 -17.30
C MET A 38 -5.95 4.03 -16.79
N MET A 39 -5.61 5.31 -16.59
CA MET A 39 -6.56 6.33 -16.09
C MET A 39 -7.85 6.44 -16.91
N HIS A 40 -7.79 6.21 -18.23
CA HIS A 40 -8.97 6.22 -19.11
C HIS A 40 -10.02 5.15 -18.77
N ARG A 41 -9.67 4.20 -17.89
CA ARG A 41 -10.58 3.15 -17.41
C ARG A 41 -11.00 3.32 -15.94
N GLY A 42 -10.48 4.31 -15.23
CA GLY A 42 -10.91 4.63 -13.87
C GLY A 42 -12.05 5.64 -13.87
N ALA A 43 -12.95 5.56 -12.90
CA ALA A 43 -13.86 6.67 -12.62
C ALA A 43 -13.14 7.72 -11.76
N ILE A 44 -13.52 8.98 -11.96
CA ILE A 44 -13.08 10.12 -11.16
C ILE A 44 -14.34 10.75 -10.58
N ALA A 45 -14.32 11.03 -9.28
CA ALA A 45 -15.41 11.67 -8.57
C ALA A 45 -15.61 13.12 -9.01
N ALA A 46 -16.68 13.74 -8.52
CA ALA A 46 -17.06 15.11 -8.88
C ALA A 46 -16.00 16.16 -8.50
N ASP A 47 -15.12 15.86 -7.54
CA ASP A 47 -14.00 16.73 -7.15
C ASP A 47 -12.85 16.76 -8.18
N GLY A 48 -12.93 15.96 -9.24
CA GLY A 48 -11.98 15.94 -10.35
C GLY A 48 -10.62 15.33 -10.02
N LYS A 49 -10.43 14.80 -8.81
CA LYS A 49 -9.17 14.20 -8.33
C LYS A 49 -9.34 12.81 -7.75
N THR A 50 -10.36 12.60 -6.93
CA THR A 50 -10.59 11.32 -6.25
C THR A 50 -10.97 10.26 -7.27
N GLY A 51 -10.22 9.17 -7.34
CA GLY A 51 -10.57 8.00 -8.13
C GLY A 51 -11.04 6.85 -7.25
N ASP A 52 -11.68 5.84 -7.84
CA ASP A 52 -12.22 4.68 -7.10
C ASP A 52 -11.13 3.84 -6.42
N GLY A 53 -9.92 3.82 -6.97
CA GLY A 53 -8.78 3.14 -6.39
C GLY A 53 -7.70 2.78 -7.40
N SER A 54 -6.45 2.78 -6.95
CA SER A 54 -5.31 2.25 -7.69
C SER A 54 -4.25 1.74 -6.72
N GLY A 55 -3.42 0.80 -7.16
CA GLY A 55 -2.39 0.23 -6.29
C GLY A 55 -1.39 -0.63 -7.03
N LEU A 56 -0.28 -0.90 -6.36
CA LEU A 56 0.78 -1.79 -6.82
C LEU A 56 1.09 -2.79 -5.71
N LEU A 57 1.06 -4.08 -6.06
CA LEU A 57 1.65 -5.12 -5.23
C LEU A 57 3.05 -5.43 -5.76
N CYS A 58 4.05 -5.33 -4.91
CA CYS A 58 5.43 -5.66 -5.26
C CYS A 58 6.05 -6.58 -4.21
N SER A 59 7.14 -7.25 -4.58
CA SER A 59 7.94 -8.03 -3.63
C SER A 59 8.48 -7.15 -2.50
N MET A 60 8.58 -7.69 -1.28
CA MET A 60 9.12 -6.97 -0.12
C MET A 60 10.47 -6.33 -0.45
N PRO A 61 10.62 -4.99 -0.40
CA PRO A 61 11.88 -4.32 -0.69
C PRO A 61 12.79 -4.39 0.55
N VAL A 62 13.34 -5.58 0.82
CA VAL A 62 14.10 -5.91 2.05
C VAL A 62 15.22 -4.92 2.34
N SER A 63 15.99 -4.51 1.32
CA SER A 63 17.09 -3.54 1.48
C SER A 63 16.59 -2.17 1.95
N PHE A 64 15.46 -1.70 1.42
CA PHE A 64 14.83 -0.46 1.84
C PHE A 64 14.28 -0.58 3.28
N MET A 65 13.59 -1.67 3.59
CA MET A 65 13.02 -1.89 4.92
C MET A 65 14.10 -1.96 6.01
N ARG A 66 15.23 -2.64 5.74
CA ARG A 66 16.37 -2.66 6.66
C ARG A 66 16.97 -1.27 6.87
N LYS A 67 17.16 -0.51 5.79
CA LYS A 67 17.68 0.86 5.87
C LYS A 67 16.79 1.74 6.76
N ILE A 68 15.47 1.67 6.60
CA ILE A 68 14.53 2.43 7.45
C ILE A 68 14.64 2.03 8.92
N ALA A 69 14.75 0.73 9.22
CA ALA A 69 14.92 0.29 10.60
C ALA A 69 16.26 0.76 11.21
N GLU A 70 17.35 0.69 10.46
CA GLU A 70 18.67 1.18 10.87
C GLU A 70 18.67 2.68 11.16
N GLU A 71 17.99 3.48 10.33
CA GLU A 71 17.78 4.92 10.55
C GLU A 71 17.01 5.23 11.85
N ASN A 72 16.22 4.26 12.35
CA ASN A 72 15.51 4.34 13.63
C ASN A 72 16.25 3.62 14.78
N GLY A 73 17.51 3.23 14.57
CA GLY A 73 18.32 2.55 15.59
C GLY A 73 17.93 1.10 15.85
N ILE A 74 17.14 0.48 14.96
CA ILE A 74 16.66 -0.90 15.08
C ILE A 74 17.44 -1.81 14.12
N SER A 75 18.02 -2.89 14.66
CA SER A 75 18.63 -3.96 13.86
C SER A 75 17.62 -5.08 13.63
N LEU A 76 17.08 -5.19 12.42
CA LEU A 76 16.10 -6.23 12.10
C LEU A 76 16.73 -7.64 12.05
N PRO A 77 16.05 -8.67 12.59
CA PRO A 77 16.50 -10.06 12.49
C PRO A 77 16.58 -10.54 11.04
N LYS A 78 17.23 -11.70 10.82
CA LYS A 78 17.35 -12.30 9.48
C LYS A 78 15.97 -12.52 8.83
N GLN A 79 15.03 -13.03 9.62
CA GLN A 79 13.64 -13.22 9.24
C GLN A 79 12.79 -12.17 9.95
N PHE A 80 12.10 -11.34 9.16
CA PHE A 80 11.20 -10.30 9.64
C PHE A 80 10.04 -10.16 8.65
N ALA A 81 8.97 -9.50 9.07
CA ALA A 81 7.84 -9.16 8.22
C ALA A 81 7.60 -7.65 8.28
N VAL A 82 6.76 -7.14 7.38
CA VAL A 82 6.21 -5.79 7.51
C VAL A 82 4.72 -5.87 7.22
N ALA A 83 3.90 -5.44 8.17
CA ALA A 83 2.46 -5.28 8.00
C ALA A 83 2.16 -3.83 7.64
N THR A 84 1.42 -3.59 6.56
CA THR A 84 0.87 -2.26 6.26
C THR A 84 -0.58 -2.22 6.74
N LEU A 85 -0.89 -1.33 7.66
CA LEU A 85 -2.22 -1.20 8.25
C LEU A 85 -2.85 0.15 7.87
N PHE A 86 -4.13 0.13 7.54
CA PHE A 86 -4.96 1.31 7.32
C PHE A 86 -5.92 1.43 8.51
N LEU A 87 -5.77 2.48 9.30
CA LEU A 87 -6.41 2.60 10.60
C LEU A 87 -7.37 3.79 10.62
N SER A 88 -8.64 3.51 10.92
CA SER A 88 -9.68 4.53 11.15
C SER A 88 -9.69 5.02 12.60
N ASP A 89 -9.30 4.14 13.53
CA ASP A 89 -9.06 4.44 14.95
C ASP A 89 -7.68 3.90 15.31
N ALA A 90 -6.67 4.75 15.20
CA ALA A 90 -5.28 4.32 15.28
C ALA A 90 -4.92 3.71 16.64
N GLU A 91 -5.44 4.26 17.74
CA GLU A 91 -5.10 3.81 19.09
C GLU A 91 -5.70 2.42 19.35
N GLN A 92 -7.02 2.29 19.18
CA GLN A 92 -7.71 1.03 19.48
C GLN A 92 -7.25 -0.10 18.54
N GLN A 93 -7.15 0.18 17.23
CA GLN A 93 -6.83 -0.85 16.24
C GLN A 93 -5.36 -1.29 16.32
N LEU A 94 -4.42 -0.40 16.65
CA LEU A 94 -3.03 -0.79 16.89
C LEU A 94 -2.88 -1.64 18.14
N GLN A 95 -3.57 -1.30 19.22
CA GLN A 95 -3.55 -2.09 20.44
C GLN A 95 -4.04 -3.51 20.16
N ILE A 96 -5.18 -3.67 19.47
CA ILE A 96 -5.71 -4.98 19.11
C ILE A 96 -4.69 -5.76 18.26
N PHE A 97 -4.07 -5.11 17.27
CA PHE A 97 -3.08 -5.76 16.41
C PHE A 97 -1.85 -6.22 17.21
N GLN A 98 -1.32 -5.37 18.10
CA GLN A 98 -0.20 -5.68 18.98
C GLN A 98 -0.52 -6.89 19.88
N GLU A 99 -1.69 -6.90 20.52
CA GLU A 99 -2.13 -8.03 21.36
C GLU A 99 -2.21 -9.34 20.57
N GLN A 100 -2.65 -9.30 19.30
CA GLN A 100 -2.68 -10.51 18.45
C GLN A 100 -1.27 -10.95 18.03
N CYS A 101 -0.37 -10.02 17.73
CA CYS A 101 1.04 -10.35 17.45
C CYS A 101 1.69 -11.05 18.65
N GLU A 102 1.53 -10.49 19.85
CA GLU A 102 2.08 -11.07 21.08
C GLU A 102 1.55 -12.48 21.36
N LYS A 103 0.23 -12.71 21.15
CA LYS A 103 -0.39 -14.05 21.28
C LYS A 103 0.14 -15.09 20.29
N ASN A 104 0.80 -14.66 19.22
CA ASN A 104 1.39 -15.53 18.19
C ASN A 104 2.93 -15.48 18.19
N ASP A 105 3.54 -15.08 19.31
CA ASP A 105 4.99 -15.00 19.50
C ASP A 105 5.69 -14.05 18.50
N LEU A 106 4.98 -13.02 18.02
CA LEU A 106 5.51 -11.98 17.14
C LEU A 106 5.80 -10.72 17.96
N SER A 107 7.03 -10.21 17.85
CA SER A 107 7.44 -8.95 18.45
C SER A 107 7.43 -7.84 17.41
N ILE A 108 6.77 -6.72 17.70
CA ILE A 108 6.81 -5.51 16.87
C ILE A 108 8.04 -4.70 17.26
N LEU A 109 8.95 -4.47 16.31
CA LEU A 109 10.23 -3.82 16.55
C LEU A 109 10.22 -2.34 16.17
N LEU A 110 9.40 -1.96 15.19
CA LEU A 110 9.29 -0.59 14.71
C LEU A 110 7.88 -0.34 14.17
N THR A 111 7.30 0.80 14.56
CA THR A 111 6.11 1.36 13.92
C THR A 111 6.52 2.58 13.11
N ARG A 112 6.31 2.51 11.80
CA ARG A 112 6.65 3.55 10.82
C ARG A 112 5.37 4.19 10.29
N VAL A 113 5.20 5.49 10.47
CA VAL A 113 4.16 6.25 9.74
C VAL A 113 4.56 6.30 8.27
N VAL A 114 3.67 5.88 7.36
CA VAL A 114 3.97 5.92 5.92
C VAL A 114 3.88 7.38 5.46
N PRO A 115 4.93 7.92 4.81
CA PRO A 115 4.87 9.27 4.27
C PRO A 115 3.86 9.33 3.14
N LEU A 116 2.98 10.33 3.18
CA LEU A 116 1.92 10.57 2.22
C LEU A 116 2.07 11.98 1.64
N ASP A 117 1.79 12.11 0.34
CA ASP A 117 1.57 13.40 -0.30
C ASP A 117 0.07 13.63 -0.40
N THR A 118 -0.47 14.47 0.48
CA THR A 118 -1.91 14.77 0.53
C THR A 118 -2.36 15.72 -0.58
N ASP A 119 -1.45 16.44 -1.23
CA ASP A 119 -1.80 17.38 -2.31
C ASP A 119 -2.29 16.64 -3.56
N ALA A 120 -1.89 15.38 -3.68
CA ALA A 120 -2.34 14.45 -4.71
C ALA A 120 -3.79 13.97 -4.52
N LEU A 121 -4.39 14.17 -3.34
CA LEU A 121 -5.73 13.69 -3.02
C LEU A 121 -6.82 14.73 -3.33
N GLY A 122 -8.01 14.24 -3.68
CA GLY A 122 -9.23 15.04 -3.76
C GLY A 122 -9.91 15.17 -2.39
N GLU A 123 -10.91 16.04 -2.30
CA GLU A 123 -11.63 16.33 -1.04
C GLU A 123 -12.28 15.06 -0.46
N TYR A 124 -12.93 14.25 -1.30
CA TYR A 124 -13.60 13.02 -0.85
C TYR A 124 -12.61 11.95 -0.36
N ALA A 125 -11.46 11.81 -1.01
CA ALA A 125 -10.40 10.93 -0.54
C ALA A 125 -9.79 11.40 0.78
N LEU A 126 -9.67 12.72 1.00
CA LEU A 126 -9.15 13.29 2.25
C LEU A 126 -10.09 13.06 3.43
N GLU A 127 -11.41 13.20 3.23
CA GLU A 127 -12.42 12.95 4.27
C GLU A 127 -12.37 11.52 4.84
N THR A 128 -11.90 10.57 4.03
CA THR A 128 -11.86 9.14 4.35
C THR A 128 -10.44 8.60 4.49
N LEU A 129 -9.41 9.47 4.47
CA LEU A 129 -8.01 9.09 4.51
C LEU A 129 -7.68 8.39 5.85
N PRO A 130 -7.30 7.10 5.85
CA PRO A 130 -6.92 6.41 7.07
C PRO A 130 -5.51 6.83 7.53
N ASN A 131 -5.20 6.55 8.80
CA ASN A 131 -3.82 6.53 9.25
C ASN A 131 -3.12 5.32 8.64
N ILE A 132 -2.08 5.54 7.84
CA ILE A 132 -1.34 4.46 7.18
C ILE A 132 -0.01 4.25 7.90
N VAL A 133 0.16 3.07 8.49
CA VAL A 133 1.37 2.71 9.23
C VAL A 133 1.93 1.37 8.77
N GLN A 134 3.22 1.19 8.97
CA GLN A 134 3.94 -0.04 8.75
C GLN A 134 4.55 -0.55 10.05
N LEU A 135 4.24 -1.79 10.43
CA LEU A 135 4.80 -2.44 11.61
C LEU A 135 5.79 -3.51 11.17
N PHE A 136 6.98 -3.47 11.75
CA PHE A 136 8.11 -4.35 11.45
C PHE A 136 8.27 -5.44 12.52
#